data_AF-A0A5N7Z907-F1
#
_entry.id   AF-A0A5N7Z907-F1
#
_cell.length_a   1.000
_cell.length_b   1.000
_cell.length_c   1.000
_cell.angle_alpha   90.00
_cell.angle_beta   90.00
_cell.angle_gamma   90.00
#
_symmetry.space_group_name_H-M   'P 1'
#
loop_
_entity.id
_entity.type
_entity.pdbx_description
1 polymer ?
#
loop_
_entity_poly.entity_id
_entity_poly.type
_entity_poly.pdbx_seq_one_letter_code
_entity_poly.pdbx_strand_id
1 'polypeptide(L)' 'MKTLVIGASSNPERYANMALKSLLKHQHEVVAIGLKKEVVEGVTIETEK' A
#
# COMPACT_ATOMS: atom_id res chain seq x y z
N MET A 1 -9.19 0.38 -12.78
CA MET A 1 -9.74 -0.41 -11.64
C MET A 1 -8.98 -0.01 -10.40
N LYS A 2 -9.69 0.33 -9.32
CA LYS A 2 -9.09 0.79 -8.06
C LYS A 2 -8.92 -0.39 -7.12
N THR A 3 -7.72 -0.57 -6.59
CA THR A 3 -7.35 -1.73 -5.77
C THR A 3 -7.16 -1.31 -4.32
N LEU A 4 -7.79 -2.03 -3.39
CA LEU A 4 -7.59 -1.83 -1.96
C LEU A 4 -6.58 -2.86 -1.43
N VAL A 5 -5.52 -2.38 -0.78
CA VAL A 5 -4.54 -3.22 -0.08
C VAL A 5 -4.75 -3.05 1.42
N ILE A 6 -5.22 -4.12 2.06
CA ILE A 6 -5.41 -4.19 3.52
C ILE A 6 -4.17 -4.82 4.15
N GLY A 7 -3.75 -4.28 5.30
CA GLY A 7 -2.51 -4.68 5.96
C GLY A 7 -1.26 -4.09 5.29
N ALA A 8 -1.43 -2.98 4.57
CA ALA A 8 -0.34 -2.25 3.95
C ALA A 8 0.73 -1.87 4.98
N SER A 9 1.99 -1.91 4.56
CA SER A 9 3.14 -1.61 5.40
C SER A 9 4.30 -1.11 4.57
N SER A 10 5.13 -0.24 5.14
CA SER A 10 6.40 0.17 4.55
C SER A 10 7.49 -0.92 4.61
N ASN A 11 7.34 -1.96 5.45
CA ASN A 11 8.34 -3.01 5.63
C ASN A 11 8.52 -3.83 4.33
N PRO A 12 9.69 -3.81 3.68
CA PRO A 12 9.96 -4.53 2.43
C PRO A 12 9.78 -6.04 2.51
N GLU A 13 9.94 -6.65 3.69
CA GLU A 13 9.78 -8.09 3.88
C GLU A 13 8.31 -8.54 3.85
N ARG A 14 7.35 -7.61 4.01
CA ARG A 14 5.93 -7.94 4.01
C ARG A 14 5.37 -8.05 2.58
N TYR A 15 4.58 -9.10 2.34
CA TYR A 15 3.85 -9.28 1.08
C TYR A 15 2.99 -8.08 0.70
N ALA A 16 2.39 -7.39 1.67
CA ALA A 16 1.61 -6.18 1.40
C ALA A 16 2.45 -5.05 0.79
N ASN A 17 3.74 -4.91 1.17
CA ASN A 17 4.65 -3.94 0.55
C ASN A 17 4.98 -4.35 -0.89
N MET A 18 5.29 -5.63 -1.11
CA MET A 18 5.59 -6.17 -2.45
C MET A 18 4.37 -6.03 -3.38
N ALA A 19 3.17 -6.33 -2.90
CA ALA A 19 1.93 -6.19 -3.64
C ALA A 19 1.65 -4.72 -3.98
N LEU A 20 1.76 -3.81 -3.00
CA LEU A 20 1.60 -2.37 -3.21
C LEU A 20 2.54 -1.86 -4.31
N LYS A 21 3.84 -2.17 -4.22
CA LYS A 21 4.83 -1.78 -5.24
C LYS A 21 4.54 -2.39 -6.61
N SER A 22 4.17 -3.66 -6.67
CA SER A 22 3.81 -4.33 -7.93
C SER A 22 2.60 -3.67 -8.59
N LEU A 23 1.55 -3.38 -7.81
CA LEU A 23 0.34 -2.70 -8.31
C LEU A 23 0.67 -1.31 -8.87
N LEU A 24 1.46 -0.52 -8.14
CA LEU A 24 1.88 0.81 -8.59
C LEU A 24 2.76 0.75 -9.84
N LYS A 25 3.68 -0.21 -9.93
CA LYS A 25 4.52 -0.44 -11.12
C LYS A 25 3.67 -0.73 -12.37
N HIS A 26 2.56 -1.44 -12.21
CA HIS A 26 1.61 -1.70 -13.30
C HIS A 26 0.57 -0.59 -13.48
N GLN A 27 0.79 0.57 -12.86
CA GLN A 27 -0.05 1.77 -12.97
C GLN A 27 -1.49 1.53 -12.50
N HIS A 28 -1.69 0.59 -11.56
CA HIS A 28 -2.96 0.45 -10.88
C HIS A 28 -3.12 1.55 -9.83
N GLU A 29 -4.33 2.12 -9.76
CA GLU A 29 -4.69 3.02 -8.66
C GLU A 29 -4.86 2.19 -7.39
N VAL A 30 -4.15 2.57 -6.31
CA VAL A 30 -4.14 1.83 -5.05
C VAL A 30 -4.61 2.70 -3.88
N VAL A 31 -5.46 2.15 -3.03
CA VAL A 31 -5.75 2.64 -1.68
C VAL A 31 -5.10 1.67 -0.69
N ALA A 32 -4.34 2.20 0.26
CA ALA A 32 -3.58 1.39 1.21
C ALA A 32 -4.05 1.67 2.64
N ILE A 33 -4.47 0.61 3.36
CA ILE A 33 -4.87 0.68 4.77
C ILE A 33 -3.96 -0.22 5.59
N GLY A 34 -3.38 0.32 6.67
CA GLY A 34 -2.43 -0.38 7.51
C GLY A 34 -2.49 0.03 8.98
N LEU A 35 -1.59 -0.53 9.79
CA LEU A 35 -1.52 -0.25 11.23
C LEU A 35 -0.78 1.06 11.56
N LYS A 36 0.00 1.58 10.62
CA LYS A 36 0.83 2.76 10.80
C LYS A 36 0.63 3.69 9.61
N LYS A 37 0.59 4.99 9.89
CA LYS A 37 0.56 6.01 8.85
C LYS A 37 1.95 6.21 8.29
N GLU A 38 2.15 5.79 7.05
CA GLU A 38 3.45 5.77 6.36
C GLU A 38 3.24 6.11 4.88
N VAL A 39 4.31 6.47 4.17
CA VAL A 39 4.25 6.74 2.72
C VAL A 39 5.15 5.75 1.99
N VAL A 40 4.62 5.09 0.96
CA VAL A 40 5.35 4.15 0.11
C VAL A 40 5.10 4.52 -1.35
N GLU A 41 6.16 4.85 -2.09
CA GLU A 41 6.08 5.22 -3.52
C GLU A 41 5.03 6.32 -3.81
N GLY A 42 4.92 7.30 -2.90
CA GLY A 42 3.94 8.40 -3.00
C GLY A 42 2.51 8.04 -2.57
N VAL A 43 2.21 6.77 -2.25
CA VAL A 43 0.93 6.36 -1.66
C VAL A 43 1.00 6.47 -0.15
N THR A 44 0.05 7.19 0.44
CA THR A 44 -0.12 7.21 1.89
C THR A 44 -0.87 5.97 2.34
N ILE A 45 -0.25 5.21 3.24
CA ILE A 45 -0.92 4.16 4.00
C ILE A 45 -1.69 4.87 5.10
N GLU A 46 -3.02 4.82 5.02
CA GLU A 46 -3.88 5.37 6.06
C GLU A 46 -4.11 4.31 7.14
N THR A 47 -4.24 4.77 8.37
CA THR A 47 -4.81 3.95 9.45
C THR A 47 -6.32 4.10 9.41
N GLU A 48 -7.07 3.08 9.83
CA GLU A 48 -8.52 3.24 10.04
C GLU A 48 -8.79 4.47 10.94
N LYS A 49 -9.91 5.13 10.67
CA LYS A 49 -10.36 6.33 11.37
C LYS A 49 -11.39 5.96 12.42
#